data_AF-A0A7G2RRD4-F1
#
_entry.id   AF-A0A7G2RRD4-F1
#
_cell.length_a   1.000
_cell.length_b   1.000
_cell.length_c   1.000
_cell.angle_alpha   90.00
_cell.angle_beta   90.00
_cell.angle_gamma   90.00
#
_symmetry.space_group_name_H-M   'P 1'
#
loop_
_entity.id
_entity.type
_entity.pdbx_description
1 polymer ?
#
loop_
_entity_poly.entity_id
_entity_poly.type
_entity_poly.pdbx_seq_one_letter_code
_entity_poly.pdbx_strand_id
1 'polypeptide(L)'
;MDTDQMARKVLEELRKRAAASEDGSIYGDRDRALRDIDFLLSNPSTDGVRGLLLPTANLQELSIENGWGDEFNELASQLESKLGIS
;
A
#
# COMPACT_ATOMS: atom_id res chain seq x y z
N MET A 1 19.26 1.48 9.61
CA MET A 1 18.42 1.50 8.40
C MET A 1 17.64 2.79 8.45
N ASP A 2 17.67 3.58 7.38
CA ASP A 2 16.95 4.85 7.30
C ASP A 2 15.43 4.61 7.25
N THR A 3 14.64 5.49 7.87
CA THR A 3 13.17 5.40 7.91
C THR A 3 12.61 5.40 6.49
N ASP A 4 13.18 6.22 5.61
CA ASP A 4 12.80 6.33 4.21
C ASP A 4 13.11 5.04 3.43
N GLN A 5 14.23 4.39 3.75
CA GLN A 5 14.60 3.12 3.13
C GLN A 5 13.67 1.97 3.57
N MET A 6 13.16 1.99 4.81
CA MET A 6 12.18 1.01 5.26
C MET A 6 10.81 1.26 4.62
N ALA A 7 10.34 2.51 4.62
CA ALA A 7 9.05 2.88 4.01
C ALA A 7 9.01 2.50 2.53
N ARG A 8 10.11 2.75 1.80
CA ARG A 8 10.26 2.35 0.42
C ARG A 8 10.18 0.82 0.23
N LYS A 9 10.82 0.03 1.08
CA LYS A 9 10.74 -1.45 1.01
C LYS A 9 9.31 -1.96 1.20
N VAL A 10 8.57 -1.36 2.14
CA VAL A 10 7.18 -1.73 2.39
C VAL A 10 6.30 -1.38 1.18
N LEU A 11 6.48 -0.18 0.59
CA LEU A 11 5.76 0.23 -0.62
C LEU A 11 6.11 -0.66 -1.83
N GLU A 12 7.37 -1.06 -1.99
CA GLU A 12 7.79 -1.99 -3.04
C GLU A 12 7.16 -3.39 -2.87
N GLU A 13 6.98 -3.85 -1.64
CA GLU A 13 6.30 -5.11 -1.34
C GLU A 13 4.79 -5.04 -1.63
N LEU A 14 4.13 -3.95 -1.21
CA LEU A 14 2.73 -3.68 -1.54
C LEU A 14 2.51 -3.64 -3.06
N ARG A 15 3.44 -3.01 -3.81
CA ARG A 15 3.39 -2.95 -5.27
C ARG A 15 3.44 -4.33 -5.91
N LYS A 16 4.34 -5.21 -5.44
CA LYS A 16 4.45 -6.59 -5.96
C LYS A 16 3.18 -7.38 -5.73
N ARG A 17 2.59 -7.26 -4.53
CA ARG A 17 1.33 -7.92 -4.17
C ARG A 17 0.17 -7.42 -5.00
N ALA A 18 0.05 -6.10 -5.17
CA ALA A 18 -0.96 -5.50 -6.04
C ALA A 18 -0.80 -5.91 -7.52
N ALA A 19 0.44 -6.01 -8.02
CA ALA A 19 0.72 -6.43 -9.39
C ALA A 19 0.45 -7.93 -9.64
N ALA A 20 0.55 -8.75 -8.61
CA ALA A 20 0.24 -10.18 -8.67
C ALA A 20 -1.28 -10.48 -8.61
N SER A 21 -2.12 -9.47 -8.38
CA SER A 21 -3.58 -9.61 -8.44
C SER A 21 -4.03 -9.87 -9.88
N GLU A 22 -4.65 -11.03 -10.09
CA GLU A 22 -5.09 -11.49 -11.42
C GLU A 22 -6.44 -10.89 -11.86
N ASP A 23 -7.33 -10.49 -10.93
CA ASP A 23 -8.76 -10.51 -11.26
C ASP A 23 -9.51 -9.16 -11.28
N GLY A 24 -8.82 -8.02 -11.11
CA GLY A 24 -9.38 -6.68 -11.36
C GLY A 24 -10.86 -6.53 -10.94
N SER A 25 -11.18 -6.99 -9.73
CA SER A 25 -12.55 -7.34 -9.37
C SER A 25 -13.38 -6.08 -9.10
N ILE A 26 -14.68 -6.29 -8.92
CA ILE A 26 -15.84 -5.45 -9.24
C ILE A 26 -15.81 -4.01 -8.64
N TYR A 27 -14.88 -3.70 -7.72
CA TYR A 27 -14.65 -2.36 -7.17
C TYR A 27 -13.18 -1.87 -7.15
N GLY A 28 -12.18 -2.73 -7.38
CA GLY A 28 -10.77 -2.40 -7.18
C GLY A 28 -9.97 -2.25 -8.47
N ASP A 29 -9.83 -1.02 -8.98
CA ASP A 29 -8.96 -0.70 -10.12
C ASP A 29 -7.49 -0.95 -9.74
N ARG A 30 -6.99 -2.15 -10.07
CA ARG A 30 -5.58 -2.56 -9.87
C ARG A 30 -4.61 -1.52 -10.41
N ASP A 31 -4.91 -0.94 -11.58
CA ASP A 31 -4.04 0.05 -12.21
C ASP A 31 -4.05 1.37 -11.45
N ARG A 32 -5.13 1.68 -10.72
CA ARG A 32 -5.20 2.82 -9.80
C ARG A 32 -4.41 2.56 -8.53
N ALA A 33 -4.55 1.38 -7.92
CA ALA A 33 -3.75 1.00 -6.74
C ALA A 33 -2.25 1.00 -7.05
N LEU A 34 -1.85 0.47 -8.21
CA LEU A 34 -0.46 0.53 -8.69
C LEU A 34 0.00 1.97 -8.94
N ARG A 35 -0.84 2.81 -9.55
CA ARG A 35 -0.54 4.25 -9.75
C ARG A 35 -0.36 5.00 -8.43
N ASP A 36 -1.20 4.73 -7.44
CA ASP A 36 -1.10 5.34 -6.12
C ASP A 36 0.24 4.94 -5.45
N ILE A 37 0.61 3.66 -5.52
CA ILE A 37 1.89 3.17 -4.97
C ILE A 37 3.08 3.75 -5.73
N ASP A 38 3.04 3.77 -7.06
CA ASP A 38 4.10 4.32 -7.91
C ASP A 38 4.28 5.84 -7.66
N PHE A 39 3.18 6.57 -7.43
CA PHE A 39 3.23 7.97 -7.04
C PHE A 39 3.98 8.16 -5.72
N LEU A 40 3.69 7.35 -4.69
CA LEU A 40 4.41 7.42 -3.41
C LEU A 40 5.88 6.99 -3.50
N LEU A 41 6.20 6.02 -4.36
CA LEU A 41 7.59 5.63 -4.61
C LEU A 41 8.38 6.75 -5.30
N SER A 42 7.72 7.54 -6.14
CA SER A 42 8.33 8.69 -6.84
C SER A 42 8.40 9.96 -6.00
N ASN A 43 7.48 10.12 -5.02
CA ASN A 43 7.39 11.28 -4.15
C ASN A 43 6.89 10.87 -2.75
N PRO A 44 7.76 10.28 -1.91
CA PRO A 44 7.37 9.80 -0.60
C PRO A 44 6.99 10.97 0.30
N SER A 45 5.70 11.06 0.63
CA SER A 45 5.18 12.02 1.61
C SER A 45 4.35 11.27 2.65
N THR A 46 4.47 11.67 3.91
CA THR A 46 3.74 11.09 5.04
C THR A 46 2.23 11.12 4.81
N ASP A 47 1.70 12.21 4.22
CA ASP A 47 0.27 12.36 3.94
C ASP A 47 -0.20 11.45 2.80
N GLY A 48 0.62 11.29 1.75
CA GLY A 48 0.32 10.38 0.66
C GLY A 48 0.31 8.91 1.11
N VAL A 49 1.28 8.52 1.96
CA VAL A 49 1.29 7.19 2.58
C VAL A 49 0.04 6.98 3.42
N ARG A 50 -0.32 7.95 4.28
CA ARG A 50 -1.53 7.85 5.11
C ARG A 50 -2.78 7.62 4.26
N GLY A 51 -2.92 8.31 3.13
CA GLY A 51 -4.06 8.14 2.23
C GLY A 51 -4.19 6.73 1.63
N LEU A 52 -3.06 6.06 1.41
CA LEU A 52 -3.01 4.69 0.87
C LEU A 52 -3.34 3.60 1.90
N LEU A 53 -3.18 3.91 3.18
CA LEU A 53 -3.45 3.00 4.30
C LEU A 53 -4.87 3.13 4.87
N LEU A 54 -5.66 4.08 4.36
CA LEU A 54 -7.01 4.31 4.87
C LEU A 54 -7.91 3.06 4.67
N PRO A 55 -8.84 2.79 5.60
CA PRO A 55 -9.82 1.70 5.52
C PRO A 55 -10.83 1.77 4.35
N THR A 56 -10.58 2.64 3.38
CA THR A 56 -11.39 2.86 2.17
C THR A 56 -10.49 3.12 0.96
N ALA A 57 -9.20 2.80 1.08
CA ALA A 57 -8.24 2.98 0.01
C ALA A 57 -8.31 1.78 -0.95
N ASN A 58 -8.12 2.05 -2.24
CA ASN A 58 -8.15 1.03 -3.30
C ASN A 58 -7.25 -0.18 -2.98
N LEU A 59 -6.15 0.03 -2.26
CA LEU A 59 -5.18 -1.02 -1.93
C LEU A 59 -5.66 -1.96 -0.82
N GLN A 60 -6.46 -1.46 0.15
CA GLN A 60 -7.05 -2.31 1.17
C GLN A 60 -8.18 -3.17 0.59
N GLU A 61 -9.00 -2.59 -0.29
CA GLU A 61 -10.04 -3.35 -1.00
C GLU A 61 -9.39 -4.46 -1.85
N LEU A 62 -8.37 -4.11 -2.63
CA LEU A 62 -7.61 -5.07 -3.42
C LEU A 62 -6.95 -6.16 -2.55
N SER A 63 -6.47 -5.84 -1.35
CA SER A 63 -5.84 -6.83 -0.48
C SER A 63 -6.83 -7.84 0.07
N ILE A 64 -8.03 -7.40 0.45
CA ILE A 64 -9.13 -8.27 0.88
C ILE A 64 -9.57 -9.18 -0.27
N GLU A 65 -9.77 -8.62 -1.47
CA GLU A 65 -10.22 -9.38 -2.65
C GLU A 65 -9.23 -10.47 -3.09
N ASN A 66 -7.94 -10.27 -2.84
CA ASN A 66 -6.88 -11.21 -3.22
C ASN A 66 -6.38 -12.06 -2.04
N GLY A 67 -7.08 -12.03 -0.90
CA GLY A 67 -6.79 -12.90 0.25
C GLY A 67 -5.52 -12.57 1.02
N TRP A 68 -4.98 -11.35 0.89
CA TRP A 68 -3.78 -10.89 1.62
C TRP A 68 -4.05 -9.68 2.53
N GLY A 69 -5.30 -9.53 2.99
CA GLY A 69 -5.73 -8.42 3.84
C GLY A 69 -5.00 -8.36 5.19
N ASP A 70 -4.67 -9.50 5.78
CA ASP A 70 -3.90 -9.56 7.02
C ASP A 70 -2.46 -9.07 6.82
N GLU A 71 -1.82 -9.47 5.72
CA GLU A 71 -0.49 -8.98 5.35
C GLU A 71 -0.49 -7.49 4.98
N PHE A 72 -1.56 -7.01 4.35
CA PHE A 72 -1.75 -5.57 4.14
C PHE A 72 -1.77 -4.83 5.46
N ASN A 73 -2.56 -5.28 6.44
CA ASN A 73 -2.65 -4.67 7.76
C ASN A 73 -1.28 -4.68 8.48
N GLU A 74 -0.52 -5.77 8.36
CA GLU A 74 0.82 -5.85 8.94
C GLU A 74 1.79 -4.84 8.29
N LEU A 75 1.80 -4.76 6.96
CA LEU A 75 2.64 -3.80 6.21
C LEU A 75 2.23 -2.35 6.47
N ALA A 76 0.92 -2.09 6.56
CA ALA A 76 0.36 -0.79 6.93
C ALA A 76 0.81 -0.36 8.33
N SER A 77 0.67 -1.25 9.32
CA SER A 77 1.08 -0.98 10.70
C SER A 77 2.58 -0.70 10.82
N GLN A 78 3.40 -1.42 10.04
CA GLN A 78 4.84 -1.16 9.96
C GLN A 78 5.15 0.22 9.39
N LEU A 79 4.45 0.66 8.34
CA LEU A 79 4.59 2.00 7.77
C LEU A 79 4.16 3.08 8.78
N GLU A 80 3.00 2.92 9.41
CA GLU A 80 2.46 3.84 10.41
C GLU A 80 3.42 4.06 11.58
N SER A 81 3.92 2.97 12.17
CA SER A 81 4.87 3.00 13.28
C SER A 81 6.17 3.71 12.90
N LYS A 82 6.67 3.51 11.68
CA LYS A 82 7.94 4.09 11.23
C LYS A 82 7.82 5.56 10.85
N LEU A 83 6.67 5.96 10.32
CA LEU A 83 6.40 7.34 9.90
C LEU A 83 5.82 8.19 11.03
N GLY A 84 5.57 7.61 12.21
CA GLY A 84 4.95 8.32 13.33
C GLY A 84 3.51 8.75 13.01
N ILE A 85 2.84 8.01 12.13
CA ILE A 85 1.44 8.18 11.78
C ILE A 85 0.65 7.33 12.77
N SER A 86 0.21 7.93 13.87
CA SER A 86 -0.65 7.33 14.90
C SER A 86 -1.78 8.31 15.19
#